data_AF-A0A937JA62-F1
#
_entry.id   AF-A0A937JA62-F1
#
_cell.length_a   1.000
_cell.length_b   1.000
_cell.length_c   1.000
_cell.angle_alpha   90.00
_cell.angle_beta   90.00
_cell.angle_gamma   90.00
#
_symmetry.space_group_name_H-M   'P 1'
#
loop_
_entity.id
_entity.type
_entity.pdbx_description
1 polymer ?
#
loop_
_entity_poly.entity_id
_entity_poly.type
_entity_poly.pdbx_seq_one_letter_code
_entity_poly.pdbx_strand_id
1 'polypeptide(L)'
;MHYAADTVVLPEIEAAIRAHARDRGDACNQAVALVKASRTRANESGTLDAFLREFGLSNAEGIALMCLAEALLRVPDDRTLDALISEKIREGNWGAHQNSSDSKLVNASVWGLMLAGRIVGAESASQAMPAQWLSTLTQRLGEPTVRHATRQAMKILGGQFVLGRDIQSALNRSAKERSLCSFDMLGEGARTSRDAERYFTEYENAIHAVGKCGLGLPLSQNHNVSVKLSALHPRFWESQRSDCLPILQEKILTLAKLAQHYNIGLSLDAEESSRLELTMDVFEWLCAQPSIENWSGLGFVLQAYQKRALQVAKWLGQLASVRKNGFMVRLVKGAYWDTEIKDAQQKGVEDY
;
A
#
# COMPACT_ATOMS: atom_id res chain seq x y z
N MET A 1 -5.23 10.59 -24.62
CA MET A 1 -4.11 9.74 -24.15
C MET A 1 -4.52 8.65 -23.16
N HIS A 2 -5.77 8.60 -22.65
CA HIS A 2 -6.17 7.59 -21.65
C HIS A 2 -5.99 6.16 -22.16
N TYR A 3 -6.51 5.85 -23.35
CA TYR A 3 -6.37 4.55 -24.04
C TYR A 3 -5.52 4.70 -25.32
N ALA A 4 -4.47 5.52 -25.27
CA ALA A 4 -3.60 5.68 -26.44
C ALA A 4 -2.80 4.40 -26.70
N ALA A 5 -2.48 4.11 -27.96
CA ALA A 5 -1.62 2.99 -28.31
C ALA A 5 -0.20 3.18 -27.75
N ASP A 6 0.43 2.09 -27.27
CA ASP A 6 1.83 2.10 -26.82
C ASP A 6 2.79 2.66 -27.88
N THR A 7 2.51 2.40 -29.16
CA THR A 7 3.29 2.90 -30.30
C THR A 7 3.29 4.43 -30.41
N VAL A 8 2.33 5.11 -29.80
CA VAL A 8 2.26 6.59 -29.75
C VAL A 8 2.97 7.12 -28.51
N VAL A 9 2.83 6.44 -27.38
CA VAL A 9 3.29 6.93 -26.07
C VAL A 9 4.78 6.68 -25.85
N LEU A 10 5.27 5.48 -26.19
CA LEU A 10 6.65 5.08 -25.95
C LEU A 10 7.68 5.97 -26.64
N PRO A 11 7.51 6.41 -27.91
CA PRO A 11 8.44 7.34 -28.54
C PRO A 11 8.57 8.68 -27.80
N GLU A 12 7.48 9.21 -27.25
CA GLU A 12 7.51 10.47 -26.48
C GLU A 12 8.31 10.29 -25.17
N ILE A 13 8.08 9.17 -24.46
CA ILE A 13 8.82 8.83 -23.25
C ILE A 13 10.30 8.61 -23.55
N GLU A 14 10.62 7.86 -24.62
CA GLU A 14 11.99 7.59 -25.03
C GLU A 14 12.74 8.89 -25.37
N ALA A 15 12.10 9.79 -26.13
CA ALA A 15 12.66 11.09 -26.43
C ALA A 15 12.92 11.91 -25.16
N ALA A 16 11.99 11.92 -24.21
CA ALA A 16 12.16 12.61 -22.92
C ALA A 16 13.33 12.04 -22.11
N ILE A 17 13.45 10.71 -22.02
CA ILE A 17 14.57 10.02 -21.36
C ILE A 17 15.89 10.37 -22.03
N ARG A 18 15.98 10.32 -23.36
CA ARG A 18 17.21 10.64 -24.11
C ARG A 18 17.64 12.09 -23.89
N ALA A 19 16.71 13.03 -23.90
CA ALA A 19 17.00 14.45 -23.69
C ALA A 19 17.54 14.75 -22.28
N HIS A 20 17.20 13.93 -21.28
CA HIS A 20 17.56 14.15 -19.87
C HIS A 20 18.45 13.02 -19.32
N ALA A 21 19.05 12.21 -20.20
CA ALA A 21 19.83 11.06 -19.80
C ALA A 21 21.08 11.49 -19.04
N ARG A 22 21.21 11.03 -17.79
CA ARG A 22 22.46 11.13 -17.02
C ARG A 22 23.46 10.06 -17.49
N ASP A 23 24.67 10.13 -16.97
CA ASP A 23 25.69 9.09 -17.16
C ASP A 23 25.14 7.72 -16.73
N ARG A 24 24.90 6.85 -17.71
CA ARG A 24 24.37 5.49 -17.49
C ARG A 24 25.38 4.62 -16.73
N GLY A 25 26.68 4.88 -16.86
CA GLY A 25 27.73 4.19 -16.15
C GLY A 25 27.67 4.45 -14.65
N ASP A 26 27.57 5.73 -14.26
CA ASP A 26 27.42 6.12 -12.84
C ASP A 26 26.14 5.54 -12.22
N ALA A 27 25.00 5.68 -12.91
CA ALA A 27 23.73 5.11 -12.43
C ALA A 27 23.79 3.58 -12.25
N CYS A 28 24.46 2.86 -13.17
CA CYS A 28 24.67 1.43 -13.06
C CYS A 28 25.55 1.08 -11.85
N ASN A 29 26.66 1.81 -11.66
CA ASN A 29 27.57 1.59 -10.54
C ASN A 29 26.88 1.81 -9.18
N GLN A 30 26.09 2.88 -9.06
CA GLN A 30 25.29 3.16 -7.86
C GLN A 30 24.26 2.06 -7.60
N ALA A 31 23.54 1.61 -8.64
CA ALA A 31 22.57 0.52 -8.51
C ALA A 31 23.23 -0.79 -8.04
N VAL A 32 24.38 -1.15 -8.61
CA VAL A 32 25.16 -2.33 -8.20
C VAL A 32 25.60 -2.21 -6.74
N ALA A 33 26.08 -1.05 -6.31
CA ALA A 33 26.49 -0.81 -4.94
C ALA A 33 25.32 -0.98 -3.95
N LEU A 34 24.14 -0.42 -4.27
CA LEU A 34 22.93 -0.57 -3.47
C LEU A 34 22.48 -2.03 -3.35
N VAL A 35 22.48 -2.79 -4.44
CA VAL A 35 22.12 -4.22 -4.44
C VAL A 35 23.11 -5.03 -3.60
N LYS A 36 24.42 -4.79 -3.75
CA LYS A 36 25.44 -5.46 -2.94
C LYS A 36 25.26 -5.15 -1.45
N ALA A 37 25.10 -3.88 -1.09
CA ALA A 37 24.89 -3.45 0.30
C ALA A 37 23.57 -3.97 0.90
N SER A 38 22.52 -4.13 0.09
CA SER A 38 21.28 -4.79 0.52
C SER A 38 21.53 -6.28 0.80
N ARG A 39 22.22 -7.00 -0.10
CA ARG A 39 22.52 -8.43 0.07
C ARG A 39 23.41 -8.73 1.27
N THR A 40 24.39 -7.88 1.59
CA THR A 40 25.26 -8.07 2.76
C THR A 40 24.50 -7.93 4.08
N ARG A 41 23.36 -7.22 4.09
CA ARG A 41 22.53 -6.97 5.28
C ARG A 41 21.33 -7.92 5.37
N ALA A 42 21.30 -9.00 4.59
CA ALA A 42 20.18 -9.96 4.58
C ALA A 42 19.86 -10.52 5.97
N ASN A 43 20.86 -10.64 6.84
CA ASN A 43 20.71 -11.17 8.20
C ASN A 43 20.20 -10.12 9.23
N GLU A 44 20.09 -8.84 8.87
CA GLU A 44 19.55 -7.79 9.76
C GLU A 44 18.01 -7.91 9.91
N SER A 45 17.35 -8.69 9.05
CA SER A 45 15.93 -9.04 9.13
C SER A 45 15.62 -10.12 10.18
N GLY A 46 16.31 -10.09 11.33
CA GLY A 46 16.33 -11.15 12.37
C GLY A 46 15.01 -11.44 13.09
N THR A 47 13.88 -10.87 12.65
CA THR A 47 12.55 -11.16 13.19
C THR A 47 12.13 -12.60 12.88
N LEU A 48 12.51 -13.11 11.71
CA LEU A 48 12.21 -14.49 11.31
C LEU A 48 13.05 -15.50 12.09
N ASP A 49 14.37 -15.28 12.22
CA ASP A 49 15.25 -16.19 12.96
C ASP A 49 14.90 -16.26 14.45
N ALA A 50 14.52 -15.13 15.04
CA ALA A 50 14.02 -15.09 16.42
C ALA A 50 12.73 -15.88 16.57
N PHE A 51 11.79 -15.74 15.62
CA PHE A 51 10.54 -16.50 15.58
C PHE A 51 10.76 -18.00 15.42
N LEU A 52 11.62 -18.42 14.48
CA LEU A 52 11.96 -19.82 14.27
C LEU A 52 12.51 -20.45 15.55
N ARG A 53 13.42 -19.74 16.24
CA ARG A 53 14.02 -20.20 17.49
C ARG A 53 13.02 -20.24 18.65
N GLU A 54 12.15 -19.25 18.79
CA GLU A 54 11.13 -19.18 19.84
C GLU A 54 10.19 -20.39 19.82
N PHE A 55 9.80 -20.83 18.63
CA PHE A 55 8.85 -21.94 18.44
C PHE A 55 9.52 -23.27 18.06
N GLY A 56 10.86 -23.33 18.03
CA GLY A 56 11.59 -24.53 17.62
C GLY A 56 11.21 -25.02 16.23
N LEU A 57 11.04 -24.10 15.28
CA LEU A 57 10.64 -24.37 13.91
C LEU A 57 11.88 -24.55 13.04
N SER A 58 11.81 -25.52 12.13
CA SER A 58 12.70 -25.54 10.97
C SER A 58 12.38 -24.38 10.02
N ASN A 59 13.32 -24.02 9.16
CA ASN A 59 13.09 -22.99 8.13
C ASN A 59 11.86 -23.30 7.27
N ALA A 60 11.67 -24.57 6.90
CA ALA A 60 10.55 -25.00 6.07
C ALA A 60 9.20 -24.87 6.81
N GLU A 61 9.14 -25.22 8.09
CA GLU A 61 7.95 -25.05 8.93
C GLU A 61 7.62 -23.58 9.16
N GLY A 62 8.62 -22.73 9.38
CA GLY A 62 8.41 -21.29 9.52
C GLY A 62 7.86 -20.63 8.26
N ILE A 63 8.39 -20.98 7.08
CA ILE A 63 7.86 -20.49 5.79
C ILE A 63 6.40 -20.93 5.62
N ALA A 64 6.08 -22.22 5.84
CA ALA A 64 4.71 -22.72 5.72
C ALA A 64 3.74 -22.04 6.70
N LEU A 65 4.17 -21.80 7.94
CA LEU A 65 3.39 -21.11 8.96
C LEU A 65 3.17 -19.63 8.63
N MET A 66 4.15 -18.96 8.02
CA MET A 66 3.98 -17.59 7.51
C MET A 66 3.00 -17.53 6.34
N CYS A 67 3.06 -18.47 5.40
CA CYS A 67 2.08 -18.53 4.32
C CYS A 67 0.65 -18.79 4.83
N LEU A 68 0.50 -19.63 5.87
CA LEU A 68 -0.78 -19.80 6.56
C LEU A 68 -1.23 -18.50 7.22
N ALA A 69 -0.34 -17.81 7.93
CA ALA A 69 -0.61 -16.52 8.55
C ALA A 69 -1.04 -15.45 7.52
N GLU A 70 -0.42 -15.41 6.34
CA GLU A 70 -0.78 -14.50 5.24
C GLU A 70 -2.20 -14.78 4.70
N ALA A 71 -2.58 -16.05 4.54
CA ALA A 71 -3.93 -16.42 4.15
C ALA A 71 -4.95 -15.99 5.22
N LEU A 72 -4.61 -16.18 6.49
CA LEU A 72 -5.47 -15.88 7.63
C LEU A 72 -5.60 -14.37 7.93
N LEU A 73 -4.62 -13.54 7.56
CA LEU A 73 -4.69 -12.08 7.68
C LEU A 73 -5.85 -11.46 6.88
N ARG A 74 -6.43 -12.18 5.91
CA ARG A 74 -7.57 -11.74 5.10
C ARG A 74 -8.93 -12.04 5.75
N VAL A 75 -8.95 -12.72 6.90
CA VAL A 75 -10.18 -13.02 7.64
C VAL A 75 -10.58 -11.79 8.47
N PRO A 76 -11.79 -11.23 8.27
CA PRO A 76 -12.14 -9.92 8.80
C PRO A 76 -12.50 -9.89 10.29
N ASP A 77 -12.74 -11.04 10.93
CA ASP A 77 -13.13 -11.09 12.33
C ASP A 77 -12.40 -12.20 13.13
N ASP A 78 -12.09 -11.87 14.39
CA ASP A 78 -11.29 -12.73 15.28
C ASP A 78 -11.96 -14.06 15.60
N ARG A 79 -13.29 -14.13 15.59
CA ARG A 79 -14.03 -15.37 15.90
C ARG A 79 -13.90 -16.37 14.77
N THR A 80 -14.12 -15.93 13.53
CA THR A 80 -13.93 -16.75 12.32
C THR A 80 -12.48 -17.16 12.16
N LEU A 81 -11.55 -16.25 12.44
CA LEU A 81 -10.12 -16.55 12.45
C LEU A 81 -9.79 -17.68 13.44
N ASP A 82 -10.26 -17.57 14.68
CA ASP A 82 -9.98 -18.57 15.71
C ASP A 82 -10.63 -19.92 15.43
N ALA A 83 -11.84 -19.92 14.85
CA ALA A 83 -12.52 -21.12 14.40
C ALA A 83 -11.74 -21.80 13.26
N LEU A 84 -11.33 -21.05 12.24
CA LEU A 84 -10.53 -21.55 11.11
C LEU A 84 -9.19 -22.12 11.57
N ILE A 85 -8.48 -21.43 12.47
CA ILE A 85 -7.22 -21.95 13.05
C ILE A 85 -7.50 -23.27 13.79
N SER A 86 -8.56 -23.34 14.59
CA SER A 86 -8.92 -24.55 15.34
C SER A 86 -9.27 -25.72 14.43
N GLU A 87 -10.12 -25.49 13.45
CA GLU A 87 -10.60 -26.48 12.49
C GLU A 87 -9.43 -27.04 11.68
N LYS A 88 -8.58 -26.15 11.14
CA LYS A 88 -7.46 -26.55 10.29
C LYS A 88 -6.32 -27.25 11.04
N ILE A 89 -6.10 -26.92 12.31
CA ILE A 89 -5.17 -27.66 13.17
C ILE A 89 -5.72 -29.06 13.49
N ARG A 90 -7.04 -29.20 13.68
CA ARG A 90 -7.69 -30.45 14.07
C ARG A 90 -7.85 -31.45 12.91
N GLU A 91 -8.03 -30.98 11.69
CA GLU A 91 -8.23 -31.83 10.49
C GLU A 91 -6.92 -32.46 9.96
N GLY A 92 -5.76 -31.85 10.20
CA GLY A 92 -4.43 -32.45 9.98
C GLY A 92 -4.06 -32.87 8.54
N ASN A 93 -4.98 -32.85 7.57
CA ASN A 93 -4.77 -33.45 6.25
C ASN A 93 -5.05 -32.46 5.11
N TRP A 94 -4.11 -31.54 4.88
CA TRP A 94 -4.24 -30.46 3.90
C TRP A 94 -4.24 -30.95 2.45
N GLY A 95 -3.74 -32.16 2.19
CA GLY A 95 -3.67 -32.75 0.84
C GLY A 95 -4.93 -33.47 0.38
N ALA A 96 -5.83 -33.85 1.29
CA ALA A 96 -7.00 -34.65 0.95
C ALA A 96 -8.18 -33.83 0.39
N HIS A 97 -8.20 -32.52 0.64
CA HIS A 97 -9.26 -31.62 0.16
C HIS A 97 -9.01 -31.05 -1.25
N GLN A 98 -8.12 -31.67 -2.03
CA GLN A 98 -7.87 -31.24 -3.40
C GLN A 98 -9.08 -31.49 -4.33
N ASN A 99 -10.04 -32.34 -3.93
CA ASN A 99 -11.16 -32.75 -4.78
C ASN A 99 -12.53 -32.98 -4.08
N SER A 100 -12.75 -32.53 -2.85
CA SER A 100 -13.99 -32.89 -2.13
C SER A 100 -14.44 -31.90 -1.05
N SER A 101 -14.71 -30.65 -1.43
CA SER A 101 -15.58 -29.76 -0.66
C SER A 101 -16.31 -28.73 -1.55
N ASP A 102 -17.62 -28.59 -1.35
CA ASP A 102 -18.53 -27.70 -2.10
C ASP A 102 -18.38 -26.20 -1.78
N SER A 103 -17.27 -25.77 -1.17
CA SER A 103 -17.04 -24.37 -0.81
C SER A 103 -15.87 -23.77 -1.59
N LYS A 104 -16.21 -22.95 -2.60
CA LYS A 104 -15.26 -22.23 -3.48
C LYS A 104 -14.30 -21.28 -2.74
N LEU A 105 -14.57 -20.94 -1.48
CA LEU A 105 -13.74 -20.03 -0.66
C LEU A 105 -12.54 -20.72 0.01
N VAL A 106 -12.60 -22.04 0.23
CA VAL A 106 -11.53 -22.79 0.92
C VAL A 106 -10.36 -23.13 -0.03
N ASN A 107 -10.61 -23.18 -1.34
CA ASN A 107 -9.58 -23.47 -2.33
C ASN A 107 -8.65 -22.29 -2.65
N ALA A 108 -9.05 -21.04 -2.32
CA ALA A 108 -8.24 -19.85 -2.62
C ALA A 108 -7.04 -19.69 -1.66
N SER A 109 -7.19 -20.06 -0.39
CA SER A 109 -6.13 -19.97 0.63
C SER A 109 -5.05 -21.03 0.46
N VAL A 110 -5.40 -22.22 -0.04
CA VAL A 110 -4.45 -23.30 -0.40
C VAL A 110 -3.60 -22.92 -1.61
N TRP A 111 -4.18 -22.18 -2.57
CA TRP A 111 -3.44 -21.68 -3.74
C TRP A 111 -2.39 -20.62 -3.38
N GLY A 112 -2.68 -19.71 -2.43
CA GLY A 112 -1.71 -18.72 -1.96
C GLY A 112 -0.45 -19.36 -1.34
N LEU A 113 -0.63 -20.42 -0.57
CA LEU A 113 0.43 -21.22 0.06
C LEU A 113 1.33 -21.95 -0.95
N MET A 114 0.76 -22.53 -2.01
CA MET A 114 1.55 -23.19 -3.07
C MET A 114 2.20 -22.21 -4.05
N LEU A 115 1.58 -21.05 -4.29
CA LEU A 115 2.09 -20.04 -5.21
C LEU A 115 3.27 -19.27 -4.59
N ALA A 116 3.21 -18.92 -3.31
CA ALA A 116 4.31 -18.28 -2.58
C ALA A 116 5.58 -19.15 -2.57
N GLY A 117 5.42 -20.48 -2.44
CA GLY A 117 6.53 -21.44 -2.49
C GLY A 117 7.19 -21.60 -3.87
N ARG A 118 6.52 -21.24 -4.97
CA ARG A 118 7.10 -21.28 -6.33
C ARG A 118 7.83 -20.00 -6.73
N ILE A 119 7.56 -18.89 -6.05
CA ILE A 119 8.14 -17.57 -6.35
C ILE A 119 9.47 -17.34 -5.61
N VAL A 120 9.72 -18.10 -4.53
CA VAL A 120 11.00 -18.08 -3.81
C VAL A 120 11.95 -19.14 -4.40
N GLY A 121 12.81 -18.72 -5.32
CA GLY A 121 14.09 -19.40 -5.63
C GLY A 121 14.01 -20.75 -6.35
N ALA A 122 14.16 -20.71 -7.67
CA ALA A 122 14.22 -21.87 -8.56
C ALA A 122 15.48 -22.76 -8.43
N GLU A 123 16.17 -22.81 -7.30
CA GLU A 123 17.34 -23.69 -7.09
C GLU A 123 17.23 -24.59 -5.84
N SER A 124 16.06 -24.67 -5.20
CA SER A 124 15.79 -25.65 -4.13
C SER A 124 14.45 -26.37 -4.32
N ALA A 125 14.00 -26.46 -5.58
CA ALA A 125 12.74 -27.07 -6.02
C ALA A 125 12.71 -28.61 -5.87
N SER A 126 13.04 -29.14 -4.70
CA SER A 126 12.89 -30.56 -4.37
C SER A 126 12.30 -30.84 -2.99
N GLN A 127 11.87 -29.84 -2.23
CA GLN A 127 11.09 -30.06 -1.01
C GLN A 127 9.75 -29.33 -1.08
N ALA A 128 8.83 -29.85 -1.89
CA ALA A 128 7.41 -29.59 -1.65
C ALA A 128 7.10 -30.02 -0.21
N MET A 129 6.63 -29.09 0.63
CA MET A 129 6.29 -29.39 2.01
C MET A 129 5.25 -30.52 2.05
N PRO A 130 5.43 -31.57 2.89
CA PRO A 130 4.47 -32.67 2.96
C PRO A 130 3.07 -32.16 3.29
N ALA A 131 2.03 -32.72 2.66
CA ALA A 131 0.63 -32.35 2.91
C ALA A 131 0.21 -32.43 4.40
N GLN A 132 0.98 -33.16 5.21
CA GLN A 132 0.74 -33.39 6.63
C GLN A 132 1.58 -32.51 7.55
N TRP A 133 2.37 -31.56 7.02
CA TRP A 133 3.33 -30.75 7.79
C TRP A 133 2.71 -30.11 9.05
N LEU A 134 1.48 -29.60 8.96
CA LEU A 134 0.82 -28.98 10.10
C LEU A 134 0.45 -30.02 11.16
N SER A 135 -0.02 -31.20 10.76
CA SER A 135 -0.32 -32.29 11.71
C SER A 135 0.92 -32.76 12.46
N THR A 136 2.06 -32.89 11.77
CA THR A 136 3.34 -33.23 12.37
C THR A 136 3.81 -32.14 13.32
N LEU A 137 3.66 -30.86 12.94
CA LEU A 137 3.98 -29.72 13.79
C LEU A 137 3.10 -29.68 15.05
N THR A 138 1.79 -29.92 14.90
CA THR A 138 0.82 -29.98 16.00
C THR A 138 1.09 -31.16 16.93
N GLN A 139 1.48 -32.33 16.41
CA GLN A 139 1.90 -33.46 17.25
C GLN A 139 3.16 -33.16 18.05
N ARG A 140 4.11 -32.40 17.47
CA ARG A 140 5.36 -32.03 18.13
C ARG A 140 5.20 -30.93 19.18
N LEU A 141 4.43 -29.89 18.88
CA LEU A 141 4.35 -28.66 19.69
C LEU A 141 3.04 -28.52 20.48
N GLY A 142 2.00 -29.28 20.11
CA GLY A 142 0.64 -29.13 20.62
C GLY A 142 -0.15 -28.04 19.91
N GLU A 143 -1.48 -28.21 19.83
CA GLU A 143 -2.40 -27.23 19.24
C GLU A 143 -2.25 -25.81 19.83
N PRO A 144 -2.17 -25.61 21.16
CA PRO A 144 -2.06 -24.26 21.74
C PRO A 144 -0.81 -23.51 21.27
N THR A 145 0.32 -24.21 21.17
CA THR A 145 1.59 -23.63 20.74
C THR A 145 1.58 -23.27 19.26
N VAL A 146 1.03 -24.16 18.41
CA VAL A 146 0.88 -23.88 16.96
C VAL A 146 -0.04 -22.68 16.75
N ARG A 147 -1.16 -22.60 17.49
CA ARG A 147 -2.07 -21.44 17.45
C ARG A 147 -1.36 -20.15 17.84
N HIS A 148 -0.54 -20.20 18.89
CA HIS A 148 0.26 -19.04 19.31
C HIS A 148 1.28 -18.64 18.25
N ALA A 149 1.98 -19.61 17.67
CA ALA A 149 2.95 -19.41 16.59
C ALA A 149 2.31 -18.78 15.34
N THR A 150 1.13 -19.25 14.93
CA THR A 150 0.37 -18.65 13.81
C THR A 150 0.01 -17.20 14.09
N ARG A 151 -0.51 -16.88 15.28
CA ARG A 151 -0.84 -15.49 15.65
C ARG A 151 0.41 -14.60 15.70
N GLN A 152 1.52 -15.12 16.18
CA GLN A 152 2.79 -14.40 16.19
C GLN A 152 3.31 -14.17 14.76
N ALA A 153 3.21 -15.16 13.88
CA ALA A 153 3.54 -15.00 12.45
C ALA A 153 2.65 -13.93 11.78
N MET A 154 1.35 -13.92 12.06
CA MET A 154 0.43 -12.88 11.58
C MET A 154 0.84 -11.50 12.09
N LYS A 155 1.28 -11.40 13.35
CA LYS A 155 1.77 -10.14 13.93
C LYS A 155 3.08 -9.68 13.29
N ILE A 156 4.00 -10.60 13.00
CA ILE A 156 5.26 -10.31 12.29
C ILE A 156 4.95 -9.81 10.88
N LEU A 157 4.11 -10.52 10.12
CA LEU A 157 3.69 -10.12 8.78
C LEU A 157 2.97 -8.76 8.81
N GLY A 158 1.97 -8.60 9.69
CA GLY A 158 1.25 -7.35 9.85
C GLY A 158 2.16 -6.17 10.22
N GLY A 159 3.18 -6.40 11.05
CA GLY A 159 4.17 -5.38 11.43
C GLY A 159 5.15 -4.97 10.32
N GLN A 160 5.21 -5.72 9.21
CA GLN A 160 5.94 -5.33 8.00
C GLN A 160 5.10 -4.44 7.07
N PHE A 161 3.77 -4.63 7.06
CA PHE A 161 2.86 -3.86 6.20
C PHE A 161 2.25 -2.63 6.88
N VAL A 162 2.06 -2.71 8.19
CA VAL A 162 1.42 -1.66 9.01
C VAL A 162 2.43 -1.22 10.07
N LEU A 163 2.83 0.05 10.01
CA LEU A 163 3.83 0.60 10.92
C LEU A 163 3.35 0.56 12.39
N GLY A 164 2.07 0.85 12.61
CA GLY A 164 1.40 0.77 13.90
C GLY A 164 -0.11 0.59 13.75
N ARG A 165 -0.77 0.01 14.75
CA ARG A 165 -2.23 -0.24 14.73
C ARG A 165 -3.05 1.04 14.76
N ASP A 166 -2.46 2.09 15.32
CA ASP A 166 -2.98 3.44 15.38
C ASP A 166 -1.84 4.43 15.12
N ILE A 167 -2.20 5.69 14.84
CA ILE A 167 -1.22 6.72 14.49
C ILE A 167 -0.18 6.96 15.60
N GLN A 168 -0.56 6.83 16.88
CA GLN A 168 0.37 7.06 17.99
C GLN A 168 1.42 5.96 18.08
N SER A 169 1.02 4.70 17.91
CA SER A 169 1.92 3.56 17.84
C SER A 169 2.87 3.65 16.64
N ALA A 170 2.36 4.13 15.50
CA ALA A 170 3.15 4.33 14.30
C ALA A 170 4.20 5.45 14.46
N LEU A 171 3.83 6.57 15.11
CA LEU A 171 4.73 7.66 15.47
C LEU A 171 5.81 7.24 16.47
N ASN A 172 5.45 6.46 17.49
CA ASN A 172 6.43 5.95 18.47
C ASN A 172 7.47 5.06 17.79
N ARG A 173 7.03 4.25 16.80
CA ARG A 173 7.92 3.40 16.03
C ARG A 173 8.80 4.19 15.07
N SER A 174 8.26 5.17 14.34
CA SER A 174 9.05 6.02 13.44
C SER A 174 10.13 6.80 14.19
N ALA A 175 9.84 7.27 15.39
CA ALA A 175 10.81 7.93 16.26
C ALA A 175 11.95 6.98 16.68
N LYS A 176 11.63 5.74 17.06
CA LYS A 176 12.62 4.71 17.42
C LYS A 176 13.51 4.35 16.22
N GLU A 177 12.93 4.26 15.04
CA GLU A 177 13.62 3.95 13.77
C GLU A 177 14.26 5.20 13.12
N ARG A 178 14.13 6.38 13.74
CA ARG A 178 14.63 7.68 13.25
C ARG A 178 14.28 7.94 11.78
N SER A 179 13.08 7.53 11.38
CA SER A 179 12.63 7.52 9.99
C SER A 179 11.54 8.57 9.78
N LEU A 180 11.67 9.36 8.71
CA LEU A 180 10.64 10.33 8.32
C LEU A 180 9.55 9.66 7.49
N CYS A 181 8.34 9.55 8.04
CA CYS A 181 7.21 8.86 7.41
C CYS A 181 6.17 9.82 6.79
N SER A 182 5.51 9.34 5.73
CA SER A 182 4.18 9.81 5.31
C SER A 182 3.18 8.72 5.68
N PHE A 183 2.26 9.01 6.59
CA PHE A 183 1.29 8.03 7.09
C PHE A 183 0.12 7.86 6.12
N ASP A 184 -0.09 6.62 5.66
CA ASP A 184 -1.30 6.19 4.96
C ASP A 184 -2.27 5.59 5.99
N MET A 185 -3.44 6.20 6.12
CA MET A 185 -4.45 5.80 7.11
C MET A 185 -5.28 4.58 6.67
N LEU A 186 -4.98 3.98 5.52
CA LEU A 186 -5.60 2.75 4.98
C LEU A 186 -7.11 2.86 4.67
N GLY A 187 -7.76 3.99 4.97
CA GLY A 187 -9.12 4.28 4.55
C GLY A 187 -9.20 4.51 3.04
N GLU A 188 -10.05 3.74 2.37
CA GLU A 188 -10.35 3.88 0.94
C GLU A 188 -11.78 3.46 0.62
N GLY A 189 -12.35 4.00 -0.46
CA GLY A 189 -13.60 3.49 -1.03
C GLY A 189 -14.78 3.49 -0.07
N ALA A 190 -15.11 4.64 0.54
CA ALA A 190 -16.31 4.78 1.37
C ALA A 190 -17.54 4.22 0.63
N ARG A 191 -18.40 3.51 1.36
CA ARG A 191 -19.63 2.91 0.79
C ARG A 191 -20.88 3.65 1.23
N THR A 192 -20.81 4.34 2.36
CA THR A 192 -21.88 5.16 2.91
C THR A 192 -21.35 6.53 3.33
N SER A 193 -22.23 7.50 3.49
CA SER A 193 -21.87 8.81 4.07
C SER A 193 -21.30 8.66 5.49
N ARG A 194 -21.74 7.64 6.24
CA ARG A 194 -21.18 7.32 7.56
C ARG A 194 -19.73 6.84 7.48
N ASP A 195 -19.38 6.04 6.47
CA ASP A 195 -17.98 5.65 6.26
C ASP A 195 -17.13 6.86 5.89
N ALA A 196 -17.63 7.71 4.99
CA ALA A 196 -16.93 8.93 4.60
C ALA A 196 -16.69 9.88 5.78
N GLU A 197 -17.65 10.01 6.68
CA GLU A 197 -17.49 10.81 7.90
C GLU A 197 -16.50 10.18 8.87
N ARG A 198 -16.56 8.85 9.06
CA ARG A 198 -15.58 8.12 9.88
C ARG A 198 -14.16 8.34 9.37
N TYR A 199 -13.91 8.14 8.07
CA TYR A 199 -12.59 8.37 7.47
C TYR A 199 -12.13 9.82 7.59
N PHE A 200 -13.04 10.78 7.40
CA PHE A 200 -12.73 12.20 7.60
C PHE A 200 -12.24 12.48 9.03
N THR A 201 -12.94 11.98 10.05
CA THR A 201 -12.51 12.10 11.45
C THR A 201 -11.18 11.39 11.71
N GLU A 202 -10.95 10.22 11.11
CA GLU A 202 -9.66 9.50 11.23
C GLU A 202 -8.50 10.32 10.62
N TYR A 203 -8.71 10.96 9.48
CA TYR A 203 -7.71 11.87 8.89
C TYR A 203 -7.46 13.11 9.76
N GLU A 204 -8.49 13.76 10.29
CA GLU A 204 -8.31 14.89 11.22
C GLU A 204 -7.49 14.49 12.45
N ASN A 205 -7.85 13.36 13.07
CA ASN A 205 -7.12 12.84 14.23
C ASN A 205 -5.66 12.51 13.90
N ALA A 206 -5.41 11.93 12.72
CA ALA A 206 -4.06 11.65 12.26
C ALA A 206 -3.24 12.93 12.05
N ILE A 207 -3.81 13.92 11.38
CA ILE A 207 -3.15 15.22 11.15
C ILE A 207 -2.83 15.90 12.49
N HIS A 208 -3.75 15.88 13.45
CA HIS A 208 -3.48 16.40 14.79
C HIS A 208 -2.34 15.65 15.50
N ALA A 209 -2.33 14.33 15.47
CA ALA A 209 -1.31 13.52 16.13
C ALA A 209 0.07 13.74 15.50
N VAL A 210 0.14 13.69 14.17
CA VAL A 210 1.37 13.91 13.38
C VAL A 210 1.89 15.34 13.59
N GLY A 211 1.01 16.33 13.48
CA GLY A 211 1.34 17.74 13.62
C GLY A 211 1.85 18.12 15.01
N LYS A 212 1.29 17.53 16.06
CA LYS A 212 1.79 17.73 17.44
C LYS A 212 3.17 17.11 17.66
N CYS A 213 3.47 15.98 17.01
CA CYS A 213 4.76 15.31 17.14
C CYS A 213 5.91 16.13 16.55
N GLY A 214 5.68 16.84 15.45
CA GLY A 214 6.70 17.64 14.76
C GLY A 214 6.53 19.14 14.87
N LEU A 215 5.88 19.64 15.94
CA LEU A 215 5.56 21.06 16.08
C LEU A 215 6.84 21.92 16.03
N GLY A 216 6.87 22.89 15.12
CA GLY A 216 8.01 23.80 14.93
C GLY A 216 9.13 23.27 14.04
N LEU A 217 9.04 22.02 13.55
CA LEU A 217 9.98 21.50 12.57
C LEU A 217 9.71 22.10 11.17
N PRO A 218 10.76 22.28 10.36
CA PRO A 218 10.60 22.55 8.94
C PRO A 218 9.83 21.41 8.25
N LEU A 219 9.02 21.75 7.24
CA LEU A 219 8.23 20.78 6.47
C LEU A 219 9.07 19.58 5.95
N SER A 220 10.30 19.84 5.49
CA SER A 220 11.21 18.81 4.97
C SER A 220 11.72 17.82 6.03
N GLN A 221 11.56 18.14 7.31
CA GLN A 221 11.93 17.32 8.46
C GLN A 221 10.72 16.83 9.24
N ASN A 222 9.51 17.12 8.75
CA ASN A 222 8.27 16.75 9.40
C ASN A 222 7.62 15.54 8.74
N HIS A 223 6.88 14.80 9.56
CA HIS A 223 6.04 13.71 9.09
C HIS A 223 4.88 14.26 8.26
N ASN A 224 4.36 13.44 7.34
CA ASN A 224 3.29 13.81 6.43
C ASN A 224 2.10 12.85 6.54
N VAL A 225 0.96 13.21 5.96
CA VAL A 225 -0.23 12.36 5.84
C VAL A 225 -0.60 12.20 4.37
N SER A 226 -1.01 10.98 3.98
CA SER A 226 -1.58 10.71 2.65
C SER A 226 -3.09 10.48 2.78
N VAL A 227 -3.87 11.05 1.88
CA VAL A 227 -5.35 11.02 1.89
C VAL A 227 -5.84 10.47 0.57
N LYS A 228 -6.80 9.53 0.60
CA LYS A 228 -7.51 9.02 -0.58
C LYS A 228 -8.85 9.73 -0.70
N LEU A 229 -9.19 10.25 -1.87
CA LEU A 229 -10.44 10.99 -2.06
C LEU A 229 -11.65 10.06 -2.02
N SER A 230 -11.52 8.81 -2.45
CA SER A 230 -12.61 7.82 -2.32
C SER A 230 -12.99 7.51 -0.88
N ALA A 231 -12.10 7.74 0.09
CA ALA A 231 -12.42 7.62 1.50
C ALA A 231 -13.34 8.76 1.97
N LEU A 232 -13.35 9.91 1.30
CA LEU A 232 -14.06 11.11 1.72
C LEU A 232 -15.44 11.27 1.07
N HIS A 233 -15.78 10.44 0.08
CA HIS A 233 -17.11 10.46 -0.55
C HIS A 233 -17.52 9.08 -1.07
N PRO A 234 -18.74 8.60 -0.77
CA PRO A 234 -19.16 7.25 -1.16
C PRO A 234 -19.33 7.05 -2.67
N ARG A 235 -19.44 8.15 -3.42
CA ARG A 235 -19.68 8.17 -4.86
C ARG A 235 -18.63 8.99 -5.60
N PHE A 236 -17.34 8.76 -5.33
CA PHE A 236 -16.25 9.42 -6.06
C PHE A 236 -16.09 8.84 -7.48
N TRP A 237 -16.91 9.34 -8.39
CA TRP A 237 -17.03 8.88 -9.78
C TRP A 237 -17.38 10.05 -10.71
N GLU A 238 -16.88 10.02 -11.95
CA GLU A 238 -17.14 11.08 -12.94
C GLU A 238 -18.64 11.30 -13.18
N SER A 239 -19.43 10.22 -13.22
CA SER A 239 -20.89 10.29 -13.39
C SER A 239 -21.62 10.97 -12.23
N GLN A 240 -20.94 11.29 -11.14
CA GLN A 240 -21.48 11.92 -9.93
C GLN A 240 -20.74 13.23 -9.60
N ARG A 241 -20.02 13.79 -10.59
CA ARG A 241 -19.18 14.98 -10.45
C ARG A 241 -19.90 16.15 -9.77
N SER A 242 -21.13 16.46 -10.17
CA SER A 242 -21.92 17.56 -9.59
C SER A 242 -22.12 17.44 -8.09
N ASP A 243 -22.20 16.20 -7.60
CA ASP A 243 -22.57 15.89 -6.23
C ASP A 243 -21.32 15.66 -5.38
N CYS A 244 -20.35 14.91 -5.90
CA CYS A 244 -19.15 14.55 -5.13
C CYS A 244 -18.13 15.68 -5.06
N LEU A 245 -17.95 16.44 -6.13
CA LEU A 245 -16.82 17.39 -6.23
C LEU A 245 -16.90 18.51 -5.20
N PRO A 246 -18.05 19.19 -4.97
CA PRO A 246 -18.14 20.24 -3.95
C PRO A 246 -17.88 19.72 -2.53
N ILE A 247 -18.42 18.53 -2.20
CA ILE A 247 -18.25 17.91 -0.88
C ILE A 247 -16.79 17.51 -0.65
N LEU A 248 -16.15 16.92 -1.66
CA LEU A 248 -14.74 16.53 -1.60
C LEU A 248 -13.85 17.76 -1.41
N GLN A 249 -14.08 18.83 -2.19
CA GLN A 249 -13.38 20.10 -2.09
C GLN A 249 -13.48 20.72 -0.69
N GLU A 250 -14.67 20.74 -0.09
CA GLU A 250 -14.88 21.24 1.27
C GLU A 250 -14.11 20.41 2.31
N LYS A 251 -14.29 19.08 2.30
CA LYS A 251 -13.63 18.18 3.25
C LYS A 251 -12.11 18.26 3.15
N ILE A 252 -11.57 18.19 1.93
CA ILE A 252 -10.12 18.20 1.75
C ILE A 252 -9.48 19.56 2.04
N LEU A 253 -10.19 20.68 1.81
CA LEU A 253 -9.72 22.01 2.23
C LEU A 253 -9.63 22.11 3.74
N THR A 254 -10.58 21.53 4.48
CA THR A 254 -10.54 21.49 5.95
C THR A 254 -9.30 20.73 6.43
N LEU A 255 -9.05 19.54 5.89
CA LEU A 255 -7.84 18.76 6.20
C LEU A 255 -6.55 19.51 5.81
N ALA A 256 -6.53 20.17 4.65
CA ALA A 256 -5.37 20.92 4.17
C ALA A 256 -5.05 22.14 5.05
N LYS A 257 -6.07 22.90 5.49
CA LYS A 257 -5.90 24.00 6.46
C LYS A 257 -5.34 23.50 7.78
N LEU A 258 -5.79 22.34 8.24
CA LEU A 258 -5.29 21.72 9.46
C LEU A 258 -3.82 21.28 9.30
N ALA A 259 -3.47 20.65 8.18
CA ALA A 259 -2.09 20.27 7.87
C ALA A 259 -1.16 21.50 7.76
N GLN A 260 -1.63 22.57 7.12
CA GLN A 260 -0.94 23.86 7.06
C GLN A 260 -0.70 24.44 8.46
N HIS A 261 -1.71 24.42 9.35
CA HIS A 261 -1.58 24.94 10.70
C HIS A 261 -0.42 24.28 11.46
N TYR A 262 -0.22 22.97 11.28
CA TYR A 262 0.89 22.23 11.87
C TYR A 262 2.19 22.25 11.05
N ASN A 263 2.17 22.85 9.86
CA ASN A 263 3.28 22.83 8.90
C ASN A 263 3.76 21.40 8.57
N ILE A 264 2.82 20.48 8.39
CA ILE A 264 3.07 19.13 7.87
C ILE A 264 2.65 19.04 6.41
N GLY A 265 3.05 17.98 5.71
CA GLY A 265 2.61 17.71 4.34
C GLY A 265 1.33 16.89 4.28
N LEU A 266 0.48 17.17 3.30
CA LEU A 266 -0.71 16.38 2.96
C LEU A 266 -0.68 16.05 1.47
N SER A 267 -0.61 14.77 1.14
CA SER A 267 -0.62 14.30 -0.26
C SER A 267 -1.96 13.67 -0.62
N LEU A 268 -2.52 14.04 -1.78
CA LEU A 268 -3.62 13.30 -2.39
C LEU A 268 -3.05 12.07 -3.09
N ASP A 269 -3.43 10.88 -2.60
CA ASP A 269 -3.03 9.62 -3.19
C ASP A 269 -3.70 9.43 -4.55
N ALA A 270 -2.97 8.78 -5.46
CA ALA A 270 -3.50 8.39 -6.75
C ALA A 270 -4.16 7.03 -6.65
N GLU A 271 -5.41 6.96 -7.11
CA GLU A 271 -6.25 5.78 -7.08
C GLU A 271 -6.36 5.17 -8.50
N GLU A 272 -7.52 4.64 -8.88
CA GLU A 272 -7.77 4.12 -10.22
C GLU A 272 -7.72 5.22 -11.29
N SER A 273 -7.34 4.84 -12.51
CA SER A 273 -7.13 5.71 -13.67
C SER A 273 -8.38 6.50 -14.06
N SER A 274 -9.57 5.95 -13.82
CA SER A 274 -10.85 6.61 -14.06
C SER A 274 -11.15 7.75 -13.10
N ARG A 275 -10.43 7.86 -11.98
CA ARG A 275 -10.57 8.95 -10.98
C ARG A 275 -9.56 10.07 -11.16
N LEU A 276 -8.54 9.88 -12.01
CA LEU A 276 -7.44 10.82 -12.16
C LEU A 276 -7.92 12.25 -12.46
N GLU A 277 -8.85 12.41 -13.40
CA GLU A 277 -9.33 13.74 -13.82
C GLU A 277 -10.07 14.46 -12.68
N LEU A 278 -10.94 13.76 -11.94
CA LEU A 278 -11.56 14.34 -10.73
C LEU A 278 -10.53 14.69 -9.65
N THR A 279 -9.51 13.85 -9.45
CA THR A 279 -8.42 14.16 -8.50
C THR A 279 -7.66 15.41 -8.94
N MET A 280 -7.43 15.58 -10.24
CA MET A 280 -6.82 16.79 -10.81
C MET A 280 -7.70 18.02 -10.58
N ASP A 281 -9.02 17.92 -10.79
CA ASP A 281 -9.97 19.01 -10.53
C ASP A 281 -9.96 19.46 -9.06
N VAL A 282 -9.95 18.50 -8.12
CA VAL A 282 -9.85 18.79 -6.68
C VAL A 282 -8.52 19.46 -6.37
N PHE A 283 -7.42 18.96 -6.93
CA PHE A 283 -6.08 19.48 -6.66
C PHE A 283 -5.86 20.89 -7.23
N GLU A 284 -6.29 21.14 -8.47
CA GLU A 284 -6.25 22.47 -9.08
C GLU A 284 -7.07 23.48 -8.28
N TRP A 285 -8.28 23.10 -7.86
CA TRP A 285 -9.11 23.93 -7.01
C TRP A 285 -8.44 24.25 -5.66
N LEU A 286 -7.79 23.26 -5.02
CA LEU A 286 -7.00 23.47 -3.81
C LEU A 286 -5.82 24.42 -4.05
N CYS A 287 -5.13 24.30 -5.19
CA CYS A 287 -4.03 25.16 -5.53
C CYS A 287 -4.45 26.65 -5.62
N ALA A 288 -5.70 26.92 -5.95
CA ALA A 288 -6.27 28.27 -6.03
C ALA A 288 -6.81 28.83 -4.70
N GLN A 289 -6.82 28.06 -3.61
CA GLN A 289 -7.42 28.50 -2.35
C GLN A 289 -6.51 29.49 -1.59
N PRO A 290 -6.95 30.74 -1.33
CA PRO A 290 -6.14 31.76 -0.67
C PRO A 290 -5.69 31.35 0.75
N SER A 291 -6.53 30.61 1.47
CA SER A 291 -6.23 30.19 2.85
C SER A 291 -4.98 29.31 2.95
N ILE A 292 -4.64 28.58 1.89
CA ILE A 292 -3.49 27.66 1.86
C ILE A 292 -2.43 28.06 0.83
N GLU A 293 -2.47 29.28 0.29
CA GLU A 293 -1.59 29.72 -0.81
C GLU A 293 -0.11 29.80 -0.39
N ASN A 294 0.15 30.15 0.87
CA ASN A 294 1.51 30.32 1.40
C ASN A 294 2.10 29.01 1.95
N TRP A 295 1.42 27.87 1.77
CA TRP A 295 1.86 26.57 2.25
C TRP A 295 2.35 25.68 1.10
N SER A 296 3.55 25.13 1.26
CA SER A 296 4.22 24.25 0.29
C SER A 296 4.00 22.75 0.56
N GLY A 297 3.27 22.40 1.63
CA GLY A 297 3.01 21.01 2.03
C GLY A 297 1.82 20.35 1.33
N LEU A 298 1.13 21.04 0.43
CA LEU A 298 0.15 20.41 -0.45
C LEU A 298 0.88 19.44 -1.38
N GLY A 299 0.34 18.24 -1.60
CA GLY A 299 1.00 17.20 -2.38
C GLY A 299 0.09 16.43 -3.32
N PHE A 300 0.65 15.97 -4.45
CA PHE A 300 -0.03 15.13 -5.43
C PHE A 300 0.80 13.87 -5.72
N VAL A 301 0.16 12.70 -5.78
CA VAL A 301 0.81 11.46 -6.20
C VAL A 301 0.61 11.24 -7.70
N LEU A 302 1.69 11.02 -8.44
CA LEU A 302 1.68 10.76 -9.89
C LEU A 302 2.07 9.30 -10.17
N GLN A 303 1.21 8.56 -10.87
CA GLN A 303 1.47 7.17 -11.27
C GLN A 303 2.13 7.10 -12.66
N ALA A 304 3.39 6.69 -12.72
CA ALA A 304 4.20 6.60 -13.93
C ALA A 304 3.78 5.48 -14.90
N TYR A 305 3.02 4.48 -14.43
CA TYR A 305 2.54 3.39 -15.28
C TYR A 305 1.39 3.81 -16.22
N GLN A 306 0.80 4.99 -16.03
CA GLN A 306 -0.28 5.47 -16.88
C GLN A 306 0.33 6.12 -18.12
N LYS A 307 -0.24 5.86 -19.28
CA LYS A 307 0.15 6.48 -20.55
C LYS A 307 0.05 8.01 -20.55
N ARG A 308 -0.81 8.56 -19.67
CA ARG A 308 -1.00 10.00 -19.44
C ARG A 308 0.05 10.63 -18.52
N ALA A 309 0.95 9.86 -17.90
CA ALA A 309 1.81 10.35 -16.81
C ALA A 309 2.67 11.55 -17.22
N LEU A 310 3.18 11.56 -18.46
CA LEU A 310 4.00 12.68 -18.96
C LEU A 310 3.18 13.95 -19.14
N GLN A 311 1.93 13.84 -19.62
CA GLN A 311 1.02 14.96 -19.75
C GLN A 311 0.59 15.49 -18.37
N VAL A 312 0.34 14.61 -17.40
CA VAL A 312 0.05 15.01 -16.01
C VAL A 312 1.26 15.70 -15.39
N ALA A 313 2.49 15.22 -15.64
CA ALA A 313 3.71 15.88 -15.17
C ALA A 313 3.85 17.29 -15.76
N LYS A 314 3.55 17.47 -17.06
CA LYS A 314 3.54 18.78 -17.72
C LYS A 314 2.49 19.70 -17.09
N TRP A 315 1.28 19.20 -16.85
CA TRP A 315 0.20 19.93 -16.17
C TRP A 315 0.60 20.33 -14.74
N LEU A 316 1.17 19.43 -13.95
CA LEU A 316 1.70 19.74 -12.61
C LEU A 316 2.79 20.83 -12.68
N GLY A 317 3.68 20.78 -13.67
CA GLY A 317 4.69 21.81 -13.87
C GLY A 317 4.09 23.18 -14.17
N GLN A 318 3.06 23.24 -15.01
CA GLN A 318 2.32 24.48 -15.30
C GLN A 318 1.59 25.01 -14.06
N LEU A 319 0.89 24.14 -13.34
CA LEU A 319 0.17 24.50 -12.12
C LEU A 319 1.12 24.99 -11.01
N ALA A 320 2.29 24.37 -10.88
CA ALA A 320 3.32 24.80 -9.94
C ALA A 320 3.88 26.19 -10.30
N SER A 321 4.01 26.52 -11.59
CA SER A 321 4.58 27.80 -12.05
C SER A 321 3.75 29.03 -11.65
N VAL A 322 2.43 28.85 -11.46
CA VAL A 322 1.51 29.92 -11.06
C VAL A 322 1.25 29.96 -9.55
N ARG A 323 1.75 28.97 -8.79
CA ARG A 323 1.59 28.91 -7.33
C ARG A 323 2.87 29.36 -6.62
N LYS A 324 2.75 30.44 -5.84
CA LYS A 324 3.87 31.13 -5.15
C LYS A 324 4.88 30.19 -4.47
N ASN A 325 4.42 29.22 -3.68
CA ASN A 325 5.27 28.32 -2.90
C ASN A 325 5.30 26.89 -3.45
N GLY A 326 4.81 26.68 -4.68
CA GLY A 326 4.71 25.36 -5.30
C GLY A 326 3.90 24.34 -4.47
N PHE A 327 4.18 23.07 -4.70
CA PHE A 327 3.63 21.91 -4.00
C PHE A 327 4.55 20.70 -4.16
N MET A 328 4.32 19.66 -3.38
CA MET A 328 5.05 18.40 -3.45
C MET A 328 4.47 17.48 -4.53
N VAL A 329 5.33 16.71 -5.20
CA VAL A 329 4.91 15.65 -6.12
C VAL A 329 5.61 14.36 -5.74
N ARG A 330 4.83 13.30 -5.50
CA ARG A 330 5.34 11.95 -5.27
C ARG A 330 5.16 11.13 -6.53
N LEU A 331 6.26 10.83 -7.21
CA LEU A 331 6.25 9.94 -8.37
C LEU A 331 6.29 8.48 -7.91
N VAL A 332 5.32 7.68 -8.33
CA VAL A 332 5.23 6.25 -8.07
C VAL A 332 5.08 5.49 -9.38
N LYS A 333 5.20 4.15 -9.37
CA LYS A 333 4.83 3.34 -10.54
C LYS A 333 3.30 3.32 -10.70
N GLY A 334 2.61 2.70 -9.76
CA GLY A 334 1.16 2.50 -9.75
C GLY A 334 0.80 1.25 -8.93
N ALA A 335 -0.41 1.18 -8.39
CA ALA A 335 -0.84 0.09 -7.50
C ALA A 335 -2.06 -0.69 -8.00
N TYR A 336 -2.68 -0.29 -9.11
CA TYR A 336 -3.96 -0.82 -9.57
C TYR A 336 -3.86 -1.63 -10.88
N TRP A 337 -2.66 -2.00 -11.33
CA TRP A 337 -2.41 -2.51 -12.68
C TRP A 337 -3.32 -3.67 -13.08
N ASP A 338 -3.47 -4.69 -12.24
CA ASP A 338 -4.32 -5.85 -12.53
C ASP A 338 -5.81 -5.49 -12.66
N THR A 339 -6.30 -4.62 -11.76
CA THR A 339 -7.68 -4.12 -11.78
C THR A 339 -7.97 -3.41 -13.09
N GLU A 340 -7.01 -2.65 -13.56
CA GLU A 340 -7.21 -1.75 -14.65
C GLU A 340 -7.15 -2.45 -16.03
N ILE A 341 -6.28 -3.47 -16.14
CA ILE A 341 -6.31 -4.42 -17.26
C ILE A 341 -7.66 -5.12 -17.33
N LYS A 342 -8.16 -5.62 -16.19
CA LYS A 342 -9.48 -6.25 -16.12
C LYS A 342 -10.60 -5.29 -16.54
N ASP A 343 -10.58 -4.06 -16.02
CA ASP A 343 -11.56 -3.02 -16.35
C ASP A 343 -11.59 -2.70 -17.84
N ALA A 344 -10.41 -2.55 -18.47
CA ALA A 344 -10.31 -2.28 -19.89
C ALA A 344 -10.93 -3.42 -20.74
N GLN A 345 -10.60 -4.66 -20.40
CA GLN A 345 -11.17 -5.84 -21.05
C GLN A 345 -12.69 -5.93 -20.89
N GLN A 346 -13.21 -5.66 -19.68
CA GLN A 346 -14.66 -5.69 -19.41
C GLN A 346 -15.42 -4.58 -20.13
N LYS A 347 -14.81 -3.40 -20.25
CA LYS A 347 -15.40 -2.25 -20.96
C LYS A 347 -15.28 -2.39 -22.49
N GLY A 348 -14.43 -3.29 -22.98
CA GLY A 348 -14.19 -3.48 -24.41
C GLY A 348 -13.55 -2.26 -25.06
N VAL A 349 -12.69 -1.53 -24.33
CA VAL A 349 -11.94 -0.40 -24.88
C VAL A 349 -10.77 -0.90 -25.74
N GLU A 350 -10.31 -0.05 -26.66
CA GLU A 350 -9.29 -0.41 -27.67
C GLU A 350 -7.91 -0.73 -27.07
N ASP A 351 -7.57 -0.08 -25.95
CA ASP A 351 -6.31 -0.26 -25.23
C ASP A 351 -6.53 0.05 -23.74
N TYR A 352 -5.51 -0.14 -22.90
CA TYR A 352 -5.50 0.15 -21.47
C TYR A 352 -4.83 1.49 -21.13
#